data_AF-A0A846MTB9-F1
#
_entry.id   AF-A0A846MTB9-F1
#
_cell.length_a   1.000
_cell.length_b   1.000
_cell.length_c   1.000
_cell.angle_alpha   90.00
_cell.angle_beta   90.00
_cell.angle_gamma   90.00
#
_symmetry.space_group_name_H-M   'P 1'
#
loop_
_entity.id
_entity.type
_entity.pdbx_description
1 polymer ?
#
loop_
_entity_poly.entity_id
_entity_poly.type
_entity_poly.pdbx_seq_one_letter_code
_entity_poly.pdbx_strand_id
1 'polypeptide(L)' 'MKMQEIRALSTAELQAKLKEEKRNLQKLRFANAISPIENPMRIRETKKLIARILTELRARELGIAPSKAE' A
#
# COMPACT_ATOMS: atom_id res chain seq x y z
N MET A 1 1.05 8.46 2.69
CA MET A 1 -0.41 8.43 2.95
C MET A 1 -0.70 8.24 4.43
N LYS A 2 -1.64 9.04 4.93
CA LYS A 2 -2.23 8.88 6.26
C LYS A 2 -3.31 7.78 6.21
N MET A 3 -3.60 7.16 7.36
CA MET A 3 -4.58 6.06 7.43
C MET A 3 -5.99 6.49 7.01
N GLN A 4 -6.33 7.78 7.21
CA GLN A 4 -7.61 8.36 6.82
C GLN A 4 -7.85 8.29 5.30
N GLU A 5 -6.82 8.57 4.50
CA GLU A 5 -6.90 8.48 3.03
C GLU A 5 -7.12 7.03 2.57
N ILE A 6 -6.53 6.06 3.28
CA ILE A 6 -6.69 4.62 2.97
C ILE A 6 -8.11 4.17 3.29
N ARG A 7 -8.69 4.63 4.41
CA ARG A 7 -10.08 4.34 4.77
C ARG A 7 -11.09 4.99 3.82
N ALA A 8 -10.75 6.14 3.23
CA ALA A 8 -11.62 6.85 2.31
C ALA A 8 -11.78 6.15 0.95
N LEU A 9 -10.89 5.21 0.59
CA LEU A 9 -10.91 4.48 -0.68
C LEU A 9 -11.89 3.29 -0.62
N SER A 10 -12.47 2.93 -1.76
CA SER A 10 -13.28 1.72 -1.90
C SER A 10 -12.42 0.45 -1.82
N THR A 11 -13.04 -0.71 -1.65
CA THR A 11 -12.32 -2.00 -1.63
C THR A 11 -11.62 -2.26 -2.97
N ALA A 12 -12.30 -1.96 -4.09
CA ALA A 12 -11.75 -2.09 -5.43
C ALA A 12 -10.55 -1.14 -5.65
N GLU A 13 -10.66 0.11 -5.21
CA GLU A 13 -9.56 1.08 -5.29
C GLU A 13 -8.37 0.66 -4.45
N LEU A 14 -8.58 0.16 -3.23
CA LEU A 14 -7.52 -0.35 -2.37
C LEU A 14 -6.78 -1.53 -3.02
N GLN A 15 -7.51 -2.44 -3.67
CA GLN A 15 -6.90 -3.56 -4.40
C GLN A 15 -6.09 -3.09 -5.62
N ALA A 16 -6.60 -2.12 -6.37
CA ALA A 16 -5.88 -1.54 -7.51
C ALA A 16 -4.57 -0.88 -7.04
N LYS A 17 -4.66 -0.05 -6.00
CA LYS A 17 -3.51 0.65 -5.40
C LYS A 17 -2.49 -0.32 -4.82
N LEU A 18 -2.95 -1.41 -4.20
CA LEU A 18 -2.07 -2.47 -3.70
C LEU A 18 -1.24 -3.11 -4.83
N LYS A 19 -1.88 -3.39 -5.99
CA LYS A 19 -1.18 -3.96 -7.15
C LYS A 19 -0.13 -2.98 -7.69
N GLU A 20 -0.47 -1.70 -7.78
CA GLU A 20 0.44 -0.66 -8.24
C GLU A 20 1.64 -0.49 -7.29
N GLU A 21 1.39 -0.36 -5.99
CA GLU A 21 2.45 -0.19 -4.99
C GLU A 21 3.38 -1.42 -4.90
N LYS A 22 2.85 -2.63 -5.08
CA LYS A 22 3.69 -3.85 -5.20
C LYS A 22 4.62 -3.79 -6.41
N ARG A 23 4.13 -3.32 -7.57
CA ARG A 23 4.97 -3.13 -8.76
C ARG A 23 6.02 -2.05 -8.53
N ASN A 24 5.65 -0.94 -7.89
CA ASN A 24 6.62 0.11 -7.52
C ASN A 24 7.69 -0.41 -6.56
N LEU A 25 7.32 -1.20 -5.55
CA LEU A 25 8.28 -1.82 -4.66
C LEU A 25 9.25 -2.74 -5.41
N GLN A 26 8.77 -3.54 -6.35
CA GLN A 26 9.63 -4.38 -7.19
C GLN A 26 10.59 -3.53 -8.01
N LYS A 27 10.11 -2.50 -8.71
CA LYS A 27 10.95 -1.57 -9.47
C LYS A 27 12.02 -0.92 -8.60
N LEU A 28 11.66 -0.44 -7.41
CA LEU A 28 12.62 0.14 -6.46
C LEU A 28 13.65 -0.89 -6.01
N ARG A 29 13.25 -2.13 -5.71
CA ARG A 29 14.21 -3.19 -5.35
C ARG A 29 15.17 -3.50 -6.49
N PHE A 30 14.69 -3.58 -7.73
CA PHE A 30 15.54 -3.78 -8.90
C PHE A 30 16.50 -2.61 -9.12
N ALA A 31 15.99 -1.37 -9.04
CA ALA A 31 16.82 -0.18 -9.14
C ALA A 31 17.94 -0.20 -8.09
N ASN A 32 17.61 -0.50 -6.82
CA ASN A 32 18.59 -0.58 -5.73
C ASN A 32 19.63 -1.68 -5.89
N ALA A 33 19.28 -2.77 -6.56
CA ALA A 33 20.19 -3.88 -6.81
C ALA A 33 21.18 -3.54 -7.93
N ILE A 34 20.77 -2.71 -8.90
CA ILE A 34 21.61 -2.26 -10.02
C ILE A 34 22.50 -1.09 -9.60
N SER A 35 21.94 -0.13 -8.86
CA SER A 35 22.66 1.03 -8.35
C SER A 35 22.05 1.43 -6.99
N PRO A 36 22.86 1.82 -5.98
CA PRO A 36 22.33 2.30 -4.71
C PRO A 36 21.34 3.46 -4.98
N ILE A 37 20.08 3.31 -4.56
CA ILE A 37 19.11 4.40 -4.77
C ILE A 37 19.49 5.56 -3.86
N GLU A 38 19.39 6.78 -4.36
CA GLU A 38 19.55 8.03 -3.60
C GLU A 38 18.78 8.05 -2.28
N ASN A 39 17.60 7.43 -2.22
CA ASN A 39 16.78 7.44 -1.01
C ASN A 39 16.19 6.05 -0.68
N PRO A 40 16.87 5.25 0.15
CA PRO A 40 16.37 3.95 0.61
C PRO A 40 15.13 4.07 1.52
N MET A 41 14.84 5.27 2.08
CA MET A 41 13.63 5.47 2.88
C MET A 41 12.36 5.27 2.05
N ARG A 42 12.39 5.54 0.74
CA ARG A 42 11.26 5.27 -0.16
C ARG A 42 10.84 3.81 -0.14
N ILE A 43 11.79 2.86 -0.13
CA ILE A 43 11.49 1.43 -0.03
C ILE A 43 10.74 1.13 1.27
N ARG A 44 11.19 1.71 2.38
CA ARG A 44 10.55 1.54 3.70
C ARG A 44 9.15 2.15 3.73
N GLU A 45 8.96 3.32 3.14
CA GLU A 45 7.66 3.99 3.06
C GLU A 45 6.67 3.20 2.22
N THR A 46 7.08 2.74 1.03
CA THR A 46 6.25 1.89 0.15
C THR A 46 5.86 0.58 0.85
N LYS A 47 6.79 -0.08 1.56
CA LYS A 47 6.48 -1.27 2.38
C LYS A 47 5.42 -0.96 3.45
N LYS A 48 5.57 0.17 4.16
CA LYS A 48 4.63 0.58 5.21
C LYS A 48 3.26 0.92 4.63
N LEU A 49 3.21 1.50 3.44
CA LEU A 49 1.96 1.78 2.73
C LEU A 49 1.23 0.49 2.35
N ILE A 50 1.93 -0.47 1.75
CA ILE A 50 1.36 -1.79 1.41
C ILE A 50 0.80 -2.48 2.66
N ALA A 51 1.54 -2.47 3.77
CA ALA A 51 1.10 -3.07 5.02
C ALA A 51 -0.21 -2.42 5.52
N ARG A 52 -0.32 -1.10 5.49
CA ARG A 52 -1.54 -0.38 5.90
C ARG A 52 -2.74 -0.72 5.02
N ILE A 53 -2.56 -0.82 3.71
CA ILE A 53 -3.63 -1.21 2.78
C ILE A 53 -4.09 -2.65 3.06
N LEU A 54 -3.16 -3.58 3.29
CA LEU A 54 -3.50 -4.96 3.64
C LEU A 54 -4.24 -5.05 4.97
N THR A 55 -3.82 -4.29 5.98
CA THR A 55 -4.51 -4.25 7.27
C THR A 55 -5.94 -3.74 7.13
N GLU A 56 -6.16 -2.70 6.33
CA GLU A 56 -7.50 -2.17 6.08
C GLU A 56 -8.38 -3.17 5.32
N LEU A 57 -7.85 -3.80 4.27
CA LEU A 57 -8.56 -4.87 3.54
C LEU A 57 -8.97 -6.01 4.49
N ARG A 58 -8.05 -6.45 5.36
CA ARG A 58 -8.32 -7.50 6.35
C ARG A 58 -9.33 -7.04 7.41
N ALA A 59 -9.27 -5.78 7.84
CA ALA A 59 -10.22 -5.24 8.80
C ALA A 59 -11.65 -5.17 8.21
N ARG A 60 -11.78 -4.92 6.91
CA ARG A 60 -13.06 -4.98 6.18
C ARG A 60 -13.57 -6.42 6.05
N GLU A 61 -12.69 -7.38 5.74
CA GLU A 61 -13.05 -8.81 5.72
C GLU A 61 -13.55 -9.32 7.09
N LEU A 62 -12.99 -8.81 8.18
CA LEU A 62 -13.37 -9.17 9.55
C LEU A 62 -14.56 -8.37 10.09
N GLY A 63 -15.12 -7.43 9.32
CA GLY A 63 -16.22 -6.57 9.76
C GLY A 63 -15.87 -5.55 10.87
N ILE A 64 -14.58 -5.33 11.12
CA ILE A 64 -14.07 -4.45 12.19
C ILE A 64 -13.98 -2.99 11.72
N ALA A 65 -13.72 -2.77 10.43
CA ALA A 65 -13.65 -1.45 9.83
C ALA A 65 -14.95 -1.11 9.10
N PRO A 66 -15.43 0.16 9.15
CA PRO A 66 -16.56 0.57 8.33
C PRO A 66 -16.16 0.38 6.86
N SER A 67 -16.79 -0.58 6.19
CA SER A 67 -16.83 -0.54 4.74
C SER A 67 -17.49 0.79 4.39
N LYS A 68 -16.88 1.58 3.52
CA LYS A 68 -17.71 2.42 2.66
C LYS A 68 -18.55 1.42 1.87
N ALA A 69 -19.78 1.22 2.33
CA ALA A 69 -20.83 0.60 1.55
C ALA A 69 -20.95 1.45 0.27
N GLU A 70 -20.85 0.78 -0.88
CA GLU A 70 -21.61 1.23 -2.04
C GLU A 70 -23.10 1.13 -1.73
#